data_AF-A0A182LW60-F1
#
_entry.id   AF-A0A182LW60-F1
#
_cell.length_a   1.000
_cell.length_b   1.000
_cell.length_c   1.000
_cell.angle_alpha   90.00
_cell.angle_beta   90.00
_cell.angle_gamma   90.00
#
_symmetry.space_group_name_H-M   'P 1'
#
loop_
_entity.id
_entity.type
_entity.pdbx_description
1 polymer ?
#
loop_
_entity_poly.entity_id
_entity_poly.type
_entity_poly.pdbx_seq_one_letter_code
_entity_poly.pdbx_strand_id
1 'polypeptide(L)'
;MLAGGNGDPNPNSSWLDSRGLWLAYVLGITIFHIVLLAIPFVQIPYAWTITNISHNLAHLYFLHSIKGAPWMSIDAGENRKYTHWEQINCGEQFTTTRKFLTAAPIIL
;
A
#
# COMPACT_ATOMS: atom_id res chain seq x y z
N MET A 1 -3.67 16.70 -18.99
CA MET A 1 -4.22 17.31 -17.76
C MET A 1 -4.43 16.18 -16.75
N LEU A 2 -4.07 16.41 -15.48
CA LEU A 2 -3.31 15.51 -14.60
C LEU A 2 -3.82 14.07 -14.38
N ALA A 3 -2.98 13.10 -14.78
CA ALA A 3 -2.78 11.80 -14.13
C ALA A 3 -1.25 11.54 -14.06
N GLY A 4 -0.72 11.34 -12.84
CA GLY A 4 0.70 11.08 -12.51
C GLY A 4 1.66 12.22 -12.85
N GLY A 5 2.55 12.64 -11.95
CA GLY A 5 3.48 13.78 -12.15
C GLY A 5 4.39 13.70 -13.40
N ASN A 6 4.36 12.60 -14.15
CA ASN A 6 5.11 12.34 -15.38
C ASN A 6 4.22 12.11 -16.63
N GLY A 7 2.90 12.32 -16.56
CA GLY A 7 1.98 12.10 -17.69
C GLY A 7 1.45 10.66 -17.84
N ASP A 8 1.61 9.82 -16.81
CA ASP A 8 1.10 8.45 -16.79
C ASP A 8 -0.44 8.44 -16.81
N PRO A 9 -1.09 7.79 -17.79
CA PRO A 9 -2.56 7.75 -17.88
C PRO A 9 -3.20 7.03 -16.68
N ASN A 10 -2.46 6.11 -16.06
CA ASN A 10 -2.83 5.47 -14.80
C ASN A 10 -1.81 5.82 -13.69
N PRO A 11 -2.16 6.71 -12.77
CA PRO A 11 -1.26 7.10 -11.69
C PRO A 11 -0.98 5.98 -10.69
N ASN A 12 -1.82 4.93 -10.61
CA ASN A 12 -1.61 3.81 -9.68
C ASN A 12 -0.39 2.95 -10.01
N SER A 13 0.12 3.02 -11.24
CA SER A 13 1.25 2.21 -11.68
C SER A 13 2.58 2.66 -11.08
N SER A 14 2.76 3.96 -10.84
CA SER A 14 4.09 4.54 -10.58
C SER A 14 4.29 5.09 -9.16
N TRP A 15 3.23 5.51 -8.44
CA TRP A 15 3.43 6.18 -7.15
C TRP A 15 3.99 5.27 -6.03
N LEU A 16 3.64 3.98 -6.05
CA LEU A 16 4.15 2.97 -5.11
C LEU A 16 5.64 2.64 -5.34
N ASP A 17 6.18 2.98 -6.50
CA ASP A 17 7.59 2.74 -6.85
C ASP A 17 8.52 3.85 -6.36
N SER A 18 7.97 4.92 -5.77
CA SER A 18 8.77 6.03 -5.26
C SER A 18 9.59 5.63 -4.03
N ARG A 19 10.88 6.01 -4.01
CA ARG A 19 11.80 5.70 -2.89
C ARG A 19 11.31 6.19 -1.53
N GLY A 20 10.58 7.31 -1.52
CA GLY A 20 10.02 7.89 -0.29
C GLY A 20 8.87 7.08 0.30
N LEU A 21 8.15 6.31 -0.52
CA LEU A 21 6.98 5.54 -0.08
C LEU A 21 7.38 4.39 0.85
N TRP A 22 8.49 3.72 0.56
CA TRP A 22 8.95 2.59 1.37
C TRP A 22 9.31 3.04 2.79
N LEU A 23 10.00 4.18 2.89
CA LEU A 23 10.31 4.80 4.16
C LEU A 23 9.03 5.21 4.89
N ALA A 24 8.11 5.89 4.20
CA ALA A 24 6.84 6.30 4.79
C ALA A 24 6.00 5.11 5.28
N TYR A 25 6.03 3.99 4.56
CA TYR A 25 5.33 2.75 4.93
C TYR A 25 5.87 2.17 6.24
N VAL A 26 7.20 1.99 6.35
CA VAL A 26 7.84 1.48 7.56
C VAL A 26 7.59 2.42 8.73
N LEU A 27 7.79 3.73 8.53
CA LEU A 27 7.53 4.74 9.56
C LEU A 27 6.07 4.74 10.00
N GLY A 28 5.12 4.59 9.08
CA GLY A 28 3.70 4.53 9.39
C GLY A 28 3.36 3.35 10.32
N ILE A 29 3.88 2.16 10.02
CA ILE A 29 3.70 0.97 10.88
C ILE A 29 4.37 1.17 12.24
N THR A 30 5.61 1.68 12.27
CA THR A 30 6.33 1.91 13.52
C THR A 30 5.63 2.94 14.41
N ILE A 31 5.17 4.05 13.84
CA ILE A 31 4.44 5.09 14.57
C ILE A 31 3.13 4.52 15.10
N PHE A 32 2.37 3.79 14.29
CA PHE A 32 1.14 3.13 14.73
C PHE A 32 1.40 2.17 15.90
N HIS A 33 2.45 1.36 15.82
CA HIS A 33 2.82 0.45 16.90
C HIS A 33 3.22 1.18 18.18
N ILE A 34 4.01 2.26 18.08
CA ILE A 34 4.38 3.09 19.23
C ILE A 34 3.14 3.72 19.88
N VAL A 35 2.17 4.17 19.08
CA VAL A 35 0.90 4.70 19.60
C VAL A 35 0.16 3.62 20.39
N LEU A 36 0.10 2.37 19.90
CA LEU A 36 -0.52 1.26 20.64
C LEU A 36 0.20 0.97 21.95
N LEU A 37 1.53 0.98 21.97
CA LEU A 37 2.33 0.80 23.18
C LEU A 37 2.14 1.94 24.20
N ALA A 38 1.76 3.13 23.75
CA ALA A 38 1.48 4.26 24.63
C ALA A 38 0.10 4.18 25.30
N ILE A 39 -0.79 3.26 24.87
CA ILE A 39 -2.12 3.09 25.46
C ILE A 39 -2.00 2.32 26.78
N PRO A 40 -2.46 2.89 27.91
CA PRO A 40 -2.49 2.16 29.17
C PRO A 40 -3.25 0.84 29.05
N PHE A 41 -2.79 -0.20 29.76
CA PHE A 41 -3.37 -1.54 29.79
C PHE A 41 -3.16 -2.41 28.53
N VAL A 42 -2.69 -1.86 27.40
CA VAL A 42 -2.29 -2.67 26.24
C VAL A 42 -0.94 -3.33 26.52
N GLN A 43 -0.93 -4.66 26.61
CA GLN A 43 0.31 -5.42 26.79
C GLN A 43 1.07 -5.58 25.47
N ILE A 44 2.39 -5.74 25.55
CA ILE A 44 3.28 -5.85 24.38
C ILE A 44 2.79 -6.93 23.37
N PRO A 45 2.37 -8.15 23.77
CA PRO A 45 1.87 -9.14 22.83
C PRO A 45 0.60 -8.68 22.11
N TYR A 46 -0.30 -7.98 22.80
CA TYR A 46 -1.53 -7.45 22.20
C TYR A 46 -1.24 -6.32 21.22
N ALA A 47 -0.28 -5.43 21.53
CA ALA A 47 0.13 -4.37 20.61
C ALA A 47 0.64 -4.95 19.28
N TRP A 48 1.48 -6.00 19.32
CA TRP A 48 1.93 -6.70 18.10
C TRP A 48 0.79 -7.36 17.35
N THR A 49 -0.10 -8.09 18.04
CA THR A 49 -1.27 -8.73 17.42
C THR A 49 -2.17 -7.71 16.72
N ILE A 50 -2.47 -6.58 17.38
CA ILE A 50 -3.29 -5.51 16.80
C ILE A 50 -2.55 -4.88 15.61
N THR A 51 -1.25 -4.65 15.72
CA THR A 51 -0.42 -4.13 14.61
C THR A 51 -0.50 -5.03 13.39
N ASN A 52 -0.29 -6.34 13.58
CA ASN A 52 -0.30 -7.32 12.51
C ASN A 52 -1.69 -7.46 11.85
N ILE A 53 -2.76 -7.57 12.65
CA ILE A 53 -4.13 -7.68 12.13
C ILE A 53 -4.53 -6.41 11.38
N SER A 54 -4.33 -5.23 11.97
CA SER A 54 -4.68 -3.96 11.33
C SER A 54 -3.91 -3.74 10.04
N HIS A 55 -2.62 -4.07 10.03
CA HIS A 55 -1.78 -4.01 8.83
C HIS A 55 -2.29 -4.95 7.74
N ASN A 56 -2.53 -6.22 8.06
CA ASN A 56 -3.00 -7.21 7.08
C ASN A 56 -4.39 -6.85 6.52
N LEU A 57 -5.30 -6.34 7.35
CA LEU A 57 -6.61 -5.85 6.90
C LEU A 57 -6.46 -4.66 5.97
N ALA A 58 -5.64 -3.67 6.31
CA ALA A 58 -5.38 -2.52 5.46
C ALA A 58 -4.72 -2.95 4.14
N HIS A 59 -3.72 -3.82 4.21
CA HIS A 59 -3.03 -4.37 3.04
C HIS A 59 -4.01 -5.08 2.08
N LEU A 60 -4.87 -5.95 2.63
CA LEU A 60 -5.91 -6.64 1.86
C LEU A 60 -6.92 -5.66 1.25
N TYR A 61 -7.39 -4.69 2.02
CA TYR A 61 -8.40 -3.75 1.56
C TYR A 61 -7.86 -2.84 0.45
N PHE A 62 -6.74 -2.14 0.71
CA PHE A 62 -6.20 -1.16 -0.22
C PHE A 62 -5.59 -1.79 -1.46
N LEU A 63 -4.85 -2.89 -1.34
CA LEU A 63 -4.16 -3.46 -2.50
C LEU A 63 -5.03 -4.45 -3.26
N HIS A 64 -5.85 -5.25 -2.57
CA HIS A 64 -6.55 -6.37 -3.20
C HIS A 64 -8.07 -6.20 -3.31
N SER A 65 -8.66 -5.21 -2.64
CA SER A 65 -10.13 -5.00 -2.69
C SER A 65 -10.50 -3.75 -3.49
N ILE A 66 -9.78 -2.65 -3.33
CA ILE A 66 -10.03 -1.42 -4.08
C ILE A 66 -9.63 -1.59 -5.55
N LYS A 67 -10.52 -1.18 -6.45
CA LYS A 67 -10.38 -1.25 -7.91
C LYS A 67 -10.46 0.12 -8.58
N GLY A 68 -9.88 0.23 -9.77
CA GLY A 68 -9.83 1.46 -10.55
C GLY A 68 -8.75 2.43 -10.04
N ALA A 69 -8.82 3.68 -10.52
CA ALA A 69 -7.92 4.76 -10.11
C ALA A 69 -8.67 5.75 -9.19
N PRO A 70 -8.13 6.07 -7.99
CA PRO A 70 -8.72 7.07 -7.10
C PRO A 70 -8.51 8.50 -7.61
N TRP A 71 -7.54 8.69 -8.51
CA TRP A 71 -7.22 9.96 -9.15
C TRP A 71 -7.93 10.06 -10.51
N MET A 72 -8.08 11.27 -11.05
CA MET A 72 -8.63 11.48 -12.39
C MET A 72 -7.71 10.84 -13.42
N SER A 73 -7.96 9.59 -13.78
CA SER A 73 -7.21 8.90 -14.81
C SER A 73 -7.61 9.45 -16.18
N ILE A 74 -6.63 9.59 -17.06
CA ILE A 74 -6.87 9.90 -18.48
C ILE A 74 -7.21 8.60 -19.25
N ASP A 75 -7.13 7.45 -18.57
CA ASP A 75 -7.50 6.16 -19.15
C ASP A 75 -8.98 6.12 -19.53
N ALA A 76 -9.31 5.41 -20.62
CA ALA A 76 -10.68 5.23 -21.09
C ALA A 76 -11.50 4.26 -20.20
N GLY A 77 -11.09 4.08 -18.94
CA GLY A 77 -11.68 3.13 -17.99
C GLY A 77 -11.13 1.69 -18.10
N GLU A 78 -10.04 1.47 -18.84
CA GLU A 78 -9.40 0.15 -18.96
C GLU A 78 -9.02 -0.45 -17.60
N ASN A 79 -8.57 0.39 -16.66
CA ASN A 79 -8.12 -0.09 -15.35
C ASN A 79 -9.21 -0.23 -14.28
N ARG A 80 -10.49 0.03 -14.61
CA ARG A 80 -11.61 -0.04 -13.65
C ARG A 80 -11.82 -1.44 -13.05
N LYS A 81 -11.40 -2.48 -13.76
CA LYS A 81 -11.58 -3.88 -13.33
C LYS A 81 -10.47 -4.38 -12.42
N TYR A 82 -9.30 -3.73 -12.50
CA TYR A 82 -8.09 -4.15 -11.81
C TYR A 82 -8.02 -3.54 -10.42
N THR A 83 -7.54 -4.36 -9.49
CA THR A 83 -7.17 -3.94 -8.13
C THR A 83 -5.94 -3.04 -8.16
N HIS A 84 -5.69 -2.32 -7.07
CA HIS A 84 -4.48 -1.53 -6.97
C HIS A 84 -3.23 -2.40 -7.14
N TRP A 85 -3.21 -3.60 -6.54
CA TRP A 85 -2.14 -4.58 -6.68
C TRP A 85 -1.86 -4.94 -8.14
N GLU A 86 -2.89 -5.21 -8.93
CA GLU A 86 -2.74 -5.60 -10.34
C GLU A 86 -2.17 -4.43 -11.18
N GLN A 87 -2.45 -3.19 -10.80
CA GLN A 87 -2.01 -1.99 -11.53
C GLN A 87 -0.55 -1.60 -11.25
N ILE A 88 0.06 -2.05 -10.14
CA ILE A 88 1.45 -1.71 -9.75
C ILE A 88 2.45 -2.02 -10.88
N ASN A 89 3.34 -1.06 -11.16
CA ASN A 89 4.36 -1.14 -12.22
C ASN A 89 3.77 -1.61 -13.57
N CYS A 90 2.58 -1.10 -13.93
CA CYS A 90 1.87 -1.48 -15.15
C CYS A 90 1.58 -2.99 -15.26
N GLY A 91 1.45 -3.69 -14.13
CA GLY A 91 1.22 -5.14 -14.08
C GLY A 91 2.48 -6.00 -14.18
N GLU A 92 3.68 -5.39 -14.27
CA GLU A 92 4.95 -6.13 -14.28
C GLU A 92 5.11 -6.93 -12.99
N GLN A 93 5.44 -8.21 -13.12
CA GLN A 93 5.61 -9.13 -11.98
C GLN A 93 7.05 -9.06 -11.45
N PHE A 94 7.23 -9.46 -10.18
CA PHE A 94 8.54 -9.55 -9.53
C PHE A 94 9.38 -8.25 -9.50
N THR A 95 8.74 -7.11 -9.64
CA THR A 95 9.38 -5.81 -9.40
C THR A 95 9.79 -5.66 -7.94
N THR A 96 10.73 -4.76 -7.68
CA THR A 96 11.24 -4.49 -6.35
C THR A 96 10.13 -4.07 -5.38
N THR A 97 9.18 -3.25 -5.85
CA THR A 97 8.00 -2.80 -5.10
C THR A 97 7.05 -3.95 -4.79
N ARG A 98 6.75 -4.84 -5.74
CA ARG A 98 5.92 -6.02 -5.46
C ARG A 98 6.59 -6.96 -4.47
N LYS A 99 7.90 -7.20 -4.60
CA LYS A 99 8.65 -8.02 -3.64
C LYS A 99 8.58 -7.45 -2.23
N PHE A 100 8.76 -6.14 -2.08
CA PHE A 100 8.63 -5.45 -0.81
C PHE A 100 7.23 -5.64 -0.21
N LEU A 101 6.18 -5.34 -0.97
CA LEU A 101 4.80 -5.43 -0.48
C LEU A 101 4.37 -6.88 -0.21
N THR A 102 4.92 -7.87 -0.92
CA THR A 102 4.72 -9.29 -0.58
C THR A 102 5.44 -9.68 0.71
N ALA A 103 6.66 -9.18 0.94
CA ALA A 103 7.44 -9.52 2.12
C ALA A 103 6.93 -8.84 3.40
N ALA A 104 6.37 -7.63 3.30
CA ALA A 104 5.92 -6.83 4.45
C ALA A 104 4.96 -7.57 5.40
N PRO A 105 3.83 -8.15 4.96
CA PRO A 105 2.92 -8.89 5.85
C PRO A 105 3.48 -10.23 6.35
N ILE A 106 4.55 -10.75 5.75
CA ILE A 106 5.22 -12.00 6.17
C ILE A 106 6.21 -11.73 7.30
N ILE A 107 6.91 -10.60 7.24
CA ILE A 107 7.91 -10.19 8.23
C ILE A 107 7.26 -9.59 9.48
N LEU A 108 6.16 -8.85 9.29
CA LEU A 108 5.36 -8.29 10.39
C LEU A 108 4.59 -9.39 11.12
#